data_AF-A0A382PNR7-F1
#
_entry.id   AF-A0A382PNR7-F1
#
_cell.length_a   1.000
_cell.length_b   1.000
_cell.length_c   1.000
_cell.angle_alpha   90.00
_cell.angle_beta   90.00
_cell.angle_gamma   90.00
#
_symmetry.space_group_name_H-M   'P 1'
#
loop_
_entity.id
_entity.type
_entity.pdbx_description
1 polymer ?
#
loop_
_entity_poly.entity_id
_entity_poly.type
_entity_poly.pdbx_seq_one_letter_code
_entity_poly.pdbx_strand_id
1 'polypeptide(L)'
;DDPVRSPVAMFKKAQAIDPYVLMTLKSMDELDFTLTKAAGGPEEHVLTERHFEDRRQRAIEKKGDTKQHYLLEHDKLNWDGPPRPAGRTEKTELMVGLTTDENRQPEWAGNATSTVFSHLPTAEATGLRFFIQAHFEVPVDRERVNHDSDWNNWIMDHVPEQLARLADAVLEGPDPMTGARSFLKVLPLAGELVAPIYTRIADSLGKVMRNRDLIPCTDGKLHKPATALIADEKLCAVFEGTSIDGSLMDGISQTFAFVDPSLDERCMDVCRSLGCKPFGGIDLVKLLERAVKATPDKAPLFLTEPNAARFDRLAHCLLETLKKNDKVLKRLRPLAIVPDG
;
A
#
# COMPACT_ATOMS: atom_id res chain seq x y z
N ASP A 1 -40.14 -26.45 13.59
CA ASP A 1 -39.53 -25.25 13.00
C ASP A 1 -38.07 -25.18 13.35
N ASP A 2 -37.21 -25.12 12.33
CA ASP A 2 -35.77 -24.90 12.52
C ASP A 2 -35.56 -23.38 12.71
N PRO A 3 -35.23 -22.91 13.92
CA PRO A 3 -35.10 -21.48 14.21
C PRO A 3 -34.02 -20.81 13.33
N VAL A 4 -33.04 -21.57 12.83
CA VAL A 4 -31.92 -21.10 12.00
C VAL A 4 -32.31 -20.94 10.52
N ARG A 5 -33.43 -21.53 10.12
CA ARG A 5 -33.99 -21.49 8.75
C ARG A 5 -35.37 -20.84 8.68
N SER A 6 -35.78 -20.11 9.72
CA SER A 6 -36.97 -19.26 9.66
C SER A 6 -36.80 -18.15 8.61
N PRO A 7 -37.87 -17.65 7.99
CA PRO A 7 -37.79 -16.54 7.03
C PRO A 7 -37.04 -15.31 7.58
N VAL A 8 -37.30 -14.95 8.84
CA VAL A 8 -36.62 -13.85 9.53
C VAL A 8 -35.11 -14.12 9.68
N ALA A 9 -34.74 -15.35 10.08
CA ALA A 9 -33.33 -15.73 10.20
C ALA A 9 -32.61 -15.74 8.85
N MET A 10 -33.27 -16.19 7.77
CA MET A 10 -32.72 -16.14 6.42
C MET A 10 -32.58 -14.71 5.90
N PHE A 11 -33.57 -13.85 6.15
CA PHE A 11 -33.50 -12.44 5.78
C PHE A 11 -32.36 -11.72 6.50
N LYS A 12 -32.19 -11.98 7.80
CA LYS A 12 -31.05 -11.45 8.57
C LYS A 12 -29.69 -11.93 8.01
N LYS A 13 -29.60 -13.19 7.55
CA LYS A 13 -28.40 -13.70 6.88
C LYS A 13 -28.16 -13.00 5.54
N ALA A 14 -29.21 -12.71 4.78
CA ALA A 14 -29.11 -11.95 3.53
C ALA A 14 -28.61 -10.52 3.76
N GLN A 15 -29.10 -9.84 4.82
CA GLN A 15 -28.61 -8.52 5.24
C GLN A 15 -27.13 -8.52 5.68
N ALA A 16 -26.58 -9.68 6.03
CA ALA A 16 -25.19 -9.85 6.43
C ALA A 16 -24.28 -10.27 5.26
N ILE A 17 -24.82 -10.43 4.04
CA ILE A 17 -24.00 -10.68 2.85
C ILE A 17 -23.09 -9.47 2.63
N ASP A 18 -21.80 -9.73 2.48
CA ASP A 18 -20.85 -8.70 2.15
C ASP A 18 -21.23 -8.09 0.78
N PRO A 19 -21.42 -6.76 0.68
CA PRO A 19 -21.74 -6.09 -0.57
C PRO A 19 -20.81 -6.52 -1.71
N TYR A 20 -19.54 -6.79 -1.41
CA TYR A 20 -18.53 -7.27 -2.35
C TYR A 20 -18.99 -8.44 -3.22
N VAL A 21 -19.81 -9.35 -2.67
CA VAL A 21 -20.28 -10.54 -3.40
C VAL A 21 -20.89 -10.16 -4.73
N LEU A 22 -21.60 -9.02 -4.81
CA LEU A 22 -22.21 -8.54 -6.04
C LEU A 22 -21.17 -8.30 -7.15
N MET A 23 -20.01 -7.71 -6.84
CA MET A 23 -18.93 -7.47 -7.81
C MET A 23 -18.29 -8.76 -8.34
N THR A 24 -18.48 -9.89 -7.67
CA THR A 24 -18.03 -11.21 -8.16
C THR A 24 -19.04 -11.88 -9.09
N LEU A 25 -20.30 -11.40 -9.09
CA LEU A 25 -21.42 -11.96 -9.84
C LEU A 25 -21.64 -11.20 -11.15
N LYS A 26 -20.84 -11.52 -12.17
CA LYS A 26 -20.78 -10.83 -13.47
C LYS A 26 -22.09 -10.61 -14.24
N SER A 27 -23.17 -11.27 -13.86
CA SER A 27 -24.47 -11.21 -14.55
C SER A 27 -25.57 -10.65 -13.66
N MET A 28 -25.22 -10.06 -12.53
CA MET A 28 -26.14 -9.47 -11.56
C MET A 28 -25.63 -8.09 -11.16
N ASP A 29 -26.46 -7.07 -11.38
CA ASP A 29 -26.19 -5.71 -10.88
C ASP A 29 -26.99 -5.40 -9.61
N GLU A 30 -27.88 -6.30 -9.19
CA GLU A 30 -28.76 -6.08 -8.05
C GLU A 30 -29.04 -7.38 -7.27
N LEU A 31 -29.04 -7.28 -5.95
CA LEU A 31 -29.58 -8.27 -5.02
C LEU A 31 -30.72 -7.63 -4.23
N ASP A 32 -31.94 -8.06 -4.50
CA ASP A 32 -33.14 -7.64 -3.77
C ASP A 32 -33.62 -8.80 -2.87
N PHE A 33 -33.59 -8.55 -1.57
CA PHE A 33 -34.19 -9.42 -0.57
C PHE A 33 -35.40 -8.72 0.03
N THR A 34 -36.54 -9.43 0.07
CA THR A 34 -37.78 -8.92 0.67
C THR A 34 -38.30 -9.87 1.73
N LEU A 35 -38.50 -9.37 2.96
CA LEU A 35 -39.25 -10.06 4.01
C LEU A 35 -40.73 -9.71 3.87
N THR A 36 -41.58 -10.69 3.58
CA THR A 36 -43.00 -10.44 3.32
C THR A 36 -43.81 -10.20 4.60
N LYS A 37 -44.99 -9.58 4.50
CA LYS A 37 -45.92 -9.37 5.63
C LYS A 37 -46.26 -10.67 6.37
N ALA A 38 -46.47 -11.76 5.64
CA ALA A 38 -46.79 -13.07 6.22
C ALA A 38 -45.63 -13.65 7.06
N ALA A 39 -44.42 -13.16 6.85
CA ALA A 39 -43.19 -13.60 7.51
C ALA A 39 -42.64 -12.60 8.54
N GLY A 40 -43.41 -11.55 8.88
CA GLY A 40 -43.00 -10.51 9.85
C GLY A 40 -42.48 -9.20 9.24
N GLY A 41 -42.55 -9.03 7.92
CA GLY A 41 -42.24 -7.75 7.23
C GLY A 41 -43.43 -6.78 7.12
N PRO A 42 -43.46 -5.83 6.16
CA PRO A 42 -42.58 -5.74 4.99
C PRO A 42 -41.25 -5.05 5.33
N GLU A 43 -40.15 -5.70 4.97
CA GLU A 43 -38.80 -5.13 5.03
C GLU A 43 -38.07 -5.49 3.73
N GLU A 44 -37.26 -4.56 3.23
CA GLU A 44 -36.49 -4.74 1.99
C GLU A 44 -35.01 -4.49 2.28
N HIS A 45 -34.15 -5.28 1.65
CA HIS A 45 -32.72 -5.10 1.64
C HIS A 45 -32.23 -5.25 0.21
N VAL A 46 -31.84 -4.12 -0.39
CA VAL A 46 -31.41 -4.05 -1.79
C VAL A 46 -29.96 -3.57 -1.85
N LEU A 47 -29.13 -4.31 -2.59
CA LEU A 47 -27.76 -3.96 -2.94
C LEU A 47 -27.70 -3.77 -4.46
N THR A 48 -27.22 -2.62 -4.92
CA THR A 48 -27.09 -2.32 -6.35
C THR A 48 -25.64 -1.95 -6.68
N GLU A 49 -25.05 -2.64 -7.65
CA GLU A 49 -23.74 -2.30 -8.22
C GLU A 49 -23.91 -1.17 -9.25
N ARG A 50 -23.06 -0.15 -9.14
CA ARG A 50 -22.98 0.97 -10.06
C ARG A 50 -21.63 0.91 -10.78
N HIS A 51 -21.72 0.88 -12.10
CA HIS A 51 -20.57 0.94 -13.00
C HIS A 51 -20.27 2.39 -13.39
N PHE A 52 -18.98 2.71 -13.52
CA PHE A 52 -18.50 4.02 -13.99
C PHE A 52 -17.88 3.89 -15.38
N GLU A 53 -17.57 5.02 -16.02
CA GLU A 53 -16.86 5.02 -17.32
C GLU A 53 -15.49 4.32 -17.22
N ASP A 54 -14.74 4.60 -16.15
CA ASP A 54 -13.56 3.83 -15.80
C ASP A 54 -14.00 2.47 -15.24
N ARG A 55 -13.69 1.40 -15.98
CA ARG A 55 -14.06 0.03 -15.60
C ARG A 55 -13.33 -0.47 -14.37
N ARG A 56 -12.30 0.22 -13.89
CA ARG A 56 -11.65 -0.06 -12.60
C ARG A 56 -12.49 0.45 -11.44
N GLN A 57 -13.42 1.38 -11.66
CA GLN A 57 -14.23 1.96 -10.60
C GLN A 57 -15.58 1.26 -10.48
N ARG A 58 -15.95 0.94 -9.25
CA ARG A 58 -17.27 0.41 -8.88
C ARG A 58 -17.78 1.11 -7.65
N ALA A 59 -19.09 1.05 -7.47
CA ALA A 59 -19.68 1.37 -6.19
C ALA A 59 -20.87 0.47 -5.92
N ILE A 60 -21.11 0.22 -4.64
CA ILE A 60 -22.25 -0.56 -4.19
C ILE A 60 -23.12 0.33 -3.33
N GLU A 61 -24.36 0.47 -3.74
CA GLU A 61 -25.38 1.25 -3.08
C GLU A 61 -26.29 0.29 -2.31
N LYS A 62 -26.35 0.45 -0.99
CA LYS A 62 -27.32 -0.23 -0.15
C LYS A 62 -28.49 0.70 0.09
N LYS A 63 -29.70 0.24 -0.20
CA LYS A 63 -30.92 1.05 -0.07
C LYS A 63 -31.06 1.60 1.36
N GLY A 64 -31.07 2.93 1.48
CA GLY A 64 -31.18 3.65 2.76
C GLY A 64 -29.87 3.81 3.54
N ASP A 65 -28.73 3.52 2.93
CA ASP A 65 -27.39 3.59 3.53
C ASP A 65 -26.42 4.40 2.65
N THR A 66 -25.17 4.57 3.09
CA THR A 66 -24.13 5.22 2.29
C THR A 66 -23.64 4.32 1.15
N LYS A 67 -23.22 4.96 0.06
CA LYS A 67 -22.62 4.32 -1.10
C LYS A 67 -21.16 3.98 -0.78
N GLN A 68 -20.76 2.72 -0.95
CA GLN A 68 -19.36 2.32 -0.81
C GLN A 68 -18.68 2.30 -2.18
N HIS A 69 -17.51 2.93 -2.29
CA HIS A 69 -16.74 2.99 -3.53
C HIS A 69 -15.56 2.01 -3.52
N TYR A 70 -15.20 1.53 -4.71
CA TYR A 70 -14.13 0.57 -4.92
C TYR A 70 -13.29 0.91 -6.15
N LEU A 71 -12.01 0.60 -6.06
CA LEU A 71 -11.07 0.58 -7.17
C LEU A 71 -10.55 -0.85 -7.37
N LEU A 72 -10.72 -1.37 -8.58
CA LEU A 72 -10.53 -2.77 -8.93
C LEU A 72 -9.52 -2.91 -10.07
N GLU A 73 -8.74 -3.98 -10.02
CA GLU A 73 -7.96 -4.45 -11.14
C GLU A 73 -8.26 -5.93 -11.38
N HIS A 74 -8.43 -6.28 -12.66
CA HIS A 74 -8.78 -7.63 -13.10
C HIS A 74 -7.75 -8.14 -14.10
N ASP A 75 -7.42 -9.43 -13.99
CA ASP A 75 -6.58 -10.10 -14.98
C ASP A 75 -6.99 -11.55 -15.17
N LYS A 76 -6.74 -12.09 -16.37
CA LYS A 76 -6.98 -13.49 -16.71
C LYS A 76 -5.66 -14.23 -16.72
N LEU A 77 -5.46 -15.03 -15.69
CA LEU A 77 -4.24 -15.79 -15.52
C LEU A 77 -4.41 -17.19 -16.11
N ASN A 78 -3.37 -17.69 -16.78
CA ASN A 78 -3.28 -19.06 -17.26
C ASN A 78 -2.16 -19.76 -16.49
N TRP A 79 -2.48 -20.92 -15.92
CA TRP A 79 -1.55 -21.75 -15.18
C TRP A 79 -0.28 -22.04 -16.00
N ASP A 80 0.89 -21.80 -15.40
CA ASP A 80 2.19 -22.04 -16.01
C ASP A 80 3.02 -23.10 -15.27
N GLY A 81 2.45 -23.74 -14.24
CA GLY A 81 3.08 -24.82 -13.49
C GLY A 81 2.82 -26.22 -14.06
N PRO A 82 3.13 -27.29 -13.30
CA PRO A 82 2.95 -28.68 -13.72
C PRO A 82 1.48 -29.02 -14.07
N PRO A 83 1.22 -30.00 -14.96
CA PRO A 83 -0.15 -30.37 -15.34
C PRO A 83 -1.05 -30.62 -14.12
N ARG A 84 -2.24 -30.01 -14.14
CA ARG A 84 -3.19 -30.13 -13.03
C ARG A 84 -3.99 -31.43 -13.13
N PRO A 85 -4.51 -31.96 -12.00
CA PRO A 85 -5.39 -33.13 -12.01
C PRO A 85 -6.58 -32.94 -12.96
N ALA A 86 -7.00 -34.03 -13.62
CA ALA A 86 -8.12 -34.01 -14.54
C ALA A 86 -9.37 -33.39 -13.90
N GLY A 87 -10.03 -32.47 -14.61
CA GLY A 87 -11.21 -31.74 -14.14
C GLY A 87 -10.92 -30.47 -13.34
N ARG A 88 -9.66 -30.14 -13.05
CA ARG A 88 -9.28 -28.82 -12.49
C ARG A 88 -9.09 -27.80 -13.62
N THR A 89 -9.48 -26.55 -13.36
CA THR A 89 -9.28 -25.44 -14.32
C THR A 89 -7.80 -25.12 -14.46
N GLU A 90 -7.36 -24.66 -15.62
CA GLU A 90 -6.01 -24.10 -15.82
C GLU A 90 -6.05 -22.57 -15.96
N LYS A 91 -7.20 -21.96 -15.70
CA LYS A 91 -7.43 -20.52 -15.83
C LYS A 91 -8.19 -19.97 -14.65
N THR A 92 -7.85 -18.76 -14.24
CA THR A 92 -8.59 -18.00 -13.24
C THR A 92 -8.66 -16.54 -13.64
N GLU A 93 -9.73 -15.90 -13.19
CA GLU A 93 -9.79 -14.44 -13.17
C GLU A 93 -9.35 -13.99 -11.78
N LEU A 94 -8.27 -13.22 -11.72
CA LEU A 94 -7.79 -12.59 -10.50
C LEU A 94 -8.36 -11.18 -10.46
N MET A 95 -9.12 -10.88 -9.43
CA MET A 95 -9.57 -9.53 -9.08
C MET A 95 -8.91 -9.12 -7.78
N VAL A 96 -8.29 -7.95 -7.76
CA VAL A 96 -7.78 -7.30 -6.55
C VAL A 96 -8.47 -5.95 -6.45
N GLY A 97 -8.90 -5.55 -5.26
CA GLY A 97 -9.53 -4.25 -5.13
C GLY A 97 -9.42 -3.62 -3.75
N LEU A 98 -9.51 -2.30 -3.80
CA LEU A 98 -9.40 -1.39 -2.67
C LEU A 98 -10.77 -0.79 -2.42
N THR A 99 -11.11 -0.64 -1.15
CA THR A 99 -12.16 0.28 -0.74
C THR A 99 -11.65 1.71 -0.90
N THR A 100 -12.47 2.62 -1.41
CA THR A 100 -12.11 4.03 -1.57
C THR A 100 -13.17 4.95 -1.02
N ASP A 101 -12.78 6.16 -0.65
CA ASP A 101 -13.70 7.24 -0.34
C ASP A 101 -14.37 7.82 -1.62
N GLU A 102 -15.22 8.83 -1.45
CA GLU A 102 -15.89 9.53 -2.55
C GLU A 102 -14.92 10.23 -3.52
N ASN A 103 -13.71 10.57 -3.04
CA ASN A 103 -12.64 11.18 -3.82
C ASN A 103 -11.73 10.13 -4.50
N ARG A 104 -12.10 8.84 -4.43
CA ARG A 104 -11.37 7.69 -4.98
C ARG A 104 -10.01 7.45 -4.31
N GLN A 105 -9.86 7.93 -3.08
CA GLN A 105 -8.66 7.69 -2.29
C GLN A 105 -8.82 6.38 -1.51
N PRO A 106 -7.80 5.49 -1.52
CA PRO A 106 -7.87 4.24 -0.77
C PRO A 106 -8.16 4.47 0.72
N GLU A 107 -9.09 3.73 1.28
CA GLU A 107 -9.43 3.79 2.69
C GLU A 107 -9.46 2.41 3.32
N TRP A 108 -9.09 2.36 4.60
CA TRP A 108 -9.23 1.16 5.42
C TRP A 108 -10.10 1.48 6.63
N ALA A 109 -11.35 1.03 6.59
CA ALA A 109 -12.34 1.27 7.64
C ALA A 109 -12.22 0.32 8.85
N GLY A 110 -11.20 -0.54 8.89
CA GLY A 110 -10.88 -1.37 10.06
C GLY A 110 -11.89 -2.47 10.38
N ASN A 111 -12.83 -2.77 9.47
CA ASN A 111 -13.86 -3.76 9.66
C ASN A 111 -13.50 -5.10 9.02
N ALA A 112 -13.74 -6.16 9.79
CA ALA A 112 -13.40 -7.56 9.55
C ALA A 112 -14.22 -8.21 8.41
N THR A 113 -14.23 -7.60 7.23
CA THR A 113 -14.74 -8.27 6.04
C THR A 113 -13.76 -9.31 5.56
N SER A 114 -14.28 -10.37 4.96
CA SER A 114 -13.46 -11.32 4.23
C SER A 114 -12.64 -10.55 3.21
N THR A 115 -11.36 -10.87 3.13
CA THR A 115 -10.42 -10.25 2.19
C THR A 115 -10.01 -11.22 1.10
N VAL A 116 -10.45 -12.48 1.21
CA VAL A 116 -10.22 -13.51 0.21
C VAL A 116 -11.55 -14.14 -0.15
N PHE A 117 -11.77 -14.29 -1.45
CA PHE A 117 -13.02 -14.77 -2.00
C PHE A 117 -12.75 -15.82 -3.07
N SER A 118 -13.50 -16.92 -3.01
CA SER A 118 -13.55 -17.94 -4.06
C SER A 118 -14.99 -18.08 -4.52
N HIS A 119 -15.42 -17.11 -5.33
CA HIS A 119 -16.83 -16.77 -5.65
C HIS A 119 -17.67 -16.32 -4.45
N LEU A 120 -17.41 -16.87 -3.27
CA LEU A 120 -18.02 -16.51 -2.01
C LEU A 120 -16.93 -16.15 -0.98
N PRO A 121 -17.27 -15.37 0.05
CA PRO A 121 -16.33 -14.97 1.10
C PRO A 121 -15.75 -16.18 1.84
N THR A 122 -14.46 -16.18 2.13
CA THR A 122 -13.86 -17.09 3.12
C THR A 122 -13.96 -16.47 4.50
N ALA A 123 -14.16 -17.27 5.56
CA ALA A 123 -14.19 -16.77 6.93
C ALA A 123 -12.79 -16.44 7.49
N GLU A 124 -11.73 -16.68 6.71
CA GLU A 124 -10.35 -16.48 7.09
C GLU A 124 -9.98 -15.00 7.26
N ALA A 125 -9.48 -14.67 8.46
CA ALA A 125 -8.85 -13.38 8.74
C ALA A 125 -7.40 -13.41 8.23
N THR A 126 -7.11 -12.62 7.20
CA THR A 126 -5.80 -12.65 6.52
C THR A 126 -4.83 -11.57 6.99
N GLY A 127 -5.35 -10.48 7.57
CA GLY A 127 -4.60 -9.26 7.86
C GLY A 127 -4.46 -8.29 6.67
N LEU A 128 -4.98 -8.65 5.50
CA LEU A 128 -5.01 -7.77 4.33
C LEU A 128 -5.97 -6.59 4.57
N ARG A 129 -5.68 -5.45 3.94
CA ARG A 129 -6.52 -4.23 3.95
C ARG A 129 -7.16 -3.94 2.59
N PHE A 130 -7.18 -4.96 1.76
CA PHE A 130 -7.74 -5.01 0.42
C PHE A 130 -8.24 -6.43 0.18
N PHE A 131 -9.08 -6.64 -0.82
CA PHE A 131 -9.60 -7.96 -1.13
C PHE A 131 -8.97 -8.58 -2.38
N ILE A 132 -9.04 -9.90 -2.43
CA ILE A 132 -8.57 -10.74 -3.52
C ILE A 132 -9.68 -11.75 -3.84
N GLN A 133 -10.06 -11.82 -5.10
CA GLN A 133 -10.95 -12.86 -5.61
C GLN A 133 -10.29 -13.61 -6.75
N ALA A 134 -10.34 -14.93 -6.65
CA ALA A 134 -9.93 -15.85 -7.69
C ALA A 134 -10.60 -17.21 -7.49
N HIS A 135 -10.37 -18.17 -8.39
CA HIS A 135 -10.82 -19.54 -8.20
C HIS A 135 -9.89 -20.31 -7.24
N PHE A 136 -9.81 -19.88 -5.98
CA PHE A 136 -8.96 -20.55 -4.98
C PHE A 136 -9.45 -21.96 -4.69
N GLU A 137 -8.51 -22.88 -4.52
CA GLU A 137 -8.77 -24.18 -3.93
C GLU A 137 -9.04 -24.00 -2.44
N VAL A 138 -10.18 -24.51 -1.99
CA VAL A 138 -10.65 -24.43 -0.61
C VAL A 138 -10.95 -25.85 -0.08
N PRO A 139 -10.82 -26.09 1.24
CA PRO A 139 -11.27 -27.32 1.86
C PRO A 139 -12.81 -27.40 1.86
N VAL A 140 -13.33 -28.54 2.33
CA VAL A 140 -14.78 -28.85 2.29
C VAL A 140 -15.62 -27.82 3.07
N ASP A 141 -15.11 -27.33 4.19
CA ASP A 141 -15.78 -26.31 5.02
C ASP A 141 -15.80 -24.91 4.37
N ARG A 142 -14.92 -24.67 3.37
CA ARG A 142 -14.72 -23.39 2.68
C ARG A 142 -14.42 -22.20 3.59
N GLU A 143 -13.99 -22.44 4.82
CA GLU A 143 -13.71 -21.37 5.78
C GLU A 143 -12.40 -20.64 5.48
N ARG A 144 -11.47 -21.32 4.82
CA ARG A 144 -10.12 -20.82 4.47
C ARG A 144 -9.68 -21.27 3.08
N VAL A 145 -8.60 -20.70 2.56
CA VAL A 145 -7.96 -21.24 1.35
C VAL A 145 -7.05 -22.42 1.69
N ASN A 146 -6.75 -23.28 0.71
CA ASN A 146 -5.75 -24.33 0.89
C ASN A 146 -4.34 -23.73 0.80
N HIS A 147 -3.62 -23.70 1.92
CA HIS A 147 -2.30 -23.05 2.02
C HIS A 147 -1.19 -23.86 1.33
N ASP A 148 -1.39 -25.16 1.18
CA ASP A 148 -0.43 -26.08 0.55
C ASP A 148 -0.66 -26.22 -0.96
N SER A 149 -1.61 -25.47 -1.53
CA SER A 149 -1.94 -25.52 -2.95
C SER A 149 -0.95 -24.70 -3.78
N ASP A 150 -0.22 -25.37 -4.67
CA ASP A 150 0.63 -24.70 -5.68
C ASP A 150 -0.17 -23.71 -6.54
N TRP A 151 -1.43 -24.02 -6.84
CA TRP A 151 -2.32 -23.14 -7.56
C TRP A 151 -2.64 -21.87 -6.79
N ASN A 152 -2.95 -21.97 -5.50
CA ASN A 152 -3.23 -20.77 -4.69
C ASN A 152 -1.96 -19.94 -4.48
N ASN A 153 -0.81 -20.58 -4.24
CA ASN A 153 0.48 -19.90 -4.12
C ASN A 153 0.79 -19.10 -5.39
N TRP A 154 0.63 -19.71 -6.56
CA TRP A 154 0.79 -19.03 -7.85
C TRP A 154 -0.16 -17.86 -8.05
N ILE A 155 -1.44 -17.97 -7.65
CA ILE A 155 -2.36 -16.83 -7.70
C ILE A 155 -1.82 -15.67 -6.85
N MET A 156 -1.35 -15.96 -5.63
CA MET A 156 -0.81 -14.94 -4.73
C MET A 156 0.43 -14.26 -5.29
N ASP A 157 1.28 -15.01 -6.02
CA ASP A 157 2.48 -14.44 -6.66
C ASP A 157 2.13 -13.39 -7.74
N HIS A 158 0.89 -13.36 -8.25
CA HIS A 158 0.41 -12.37 -9.22
C HIS A 158 -0.27 -11.14 -8.58
N VAL A 159 -0.66 -11.20 -7.30
CA VAL A 159 -1.32 -10.09 -6.60
C VAL A 159 -0.46 -8.82 -6.53
N PRO A 160 0.86 -8.86 -6.29
CA PRO A 160 1.69 -7.67 -6.26
C PRO A 160 1.64 -6.83 -7.54
N GLU A 161 1.54 -7.45 -8.72
CA GLU A 161 1.44 -6.70 -9.99
C GLU A 161 0.07 -6.02 -10.14
N GLN A 162 -1.00 -6.63 -9.64
CA GLN A 162 -2.33 -6.00 -9.58
C GLN A 162 -2.31 -4.77 -8.68
N LEU A 163 -1.71 -4.89 -7.49
CA LEU A 163 -1.53 -3.75 -6.58
C LEU A 163 -0.72 -2.64 -7.25
N ALA A 164 0.25 -3.00 -8.10
CA ALA A 164 1.05 -2.03 -8.82
C ALA A 164 0.24 -1.27 -9.88
N ARG A 165 -0.64 -1.95 -10.62
CA ARG A 165 -1.59 -1.30 -11.53
C ARG A 165 -2.62 -0.45 -10.80
N LEU A 166 -3.07 -0.90 -9.62
CA LEU A 166 -3.94 -0.11 -8.74
C LEU A 166 -3.22 1.15 -8.23
N ALA A 167 -1.93 1.06 -7.92
CA ALA A 167 -1.13 2.24 -7.57
C ALA A 167 -1.13 3.25 -8.72
N ASP A 168 -0.87 2.80 -9.95
CA ASP A 168 -0.90 3.67 -11.13
C ASP A 168 -2.28 4.35 -11.28
N ALA A 169 -3.38 3.61 -11.09
CA ALA A 169 -4.74 4.16 -11.13
C ALA A 169 -5.04 5.19 -10.02
N VAL A 170 -4.53 4.97 -8.80
CA VAL A 170 -4.66 5.95 -7.70
C VAL A 170 -3.90 7.23 -8.03
N LEU A 171 -2.71 7.11 -8.64
CA LEU A 171 -1.85 8.23 -8.98
C LEU A 171 -2.31 9.00 -10.24
N GLU A 172 -3.15 8.40 -11.07
CA GLU A 172 -3.89 9.08 -12.16
C GLU A 172 -5.03 9.98 -11.61
N GLY A 173 -5.35 9.87 -10.32
CA GLY A 173 -6.39 10.65 -9.65
C GLY A 173 -6.10 12.15 -9.55
N PRO A 174 -7.10 12.96 -9.13
CA PRO A 174 -6.97 14.43 -9.08
C PRO A 174 -5.96 14.92 -8.04
N ASP A 175 -5.69 14.14 -7.01
CA ASP A 175 -4.66 14.41 -5.98
C ASP A 175 -3.76 13.19 -5.79
N PRO A 176 -2.70 13.05 -6.60
CA PRO A 176 -1.77 11.92 -6.52
C PRO A 176 -1.01 11.85 -5.21
N MET A 177 -0.76 12.99 -4.55
CA MET A 177 0.00 13.04 -3.30
C MET A 177 -0.84 12.47 -2.14
N THR A 178 -2.09 12.89 -2.03
CA THR A 178 -3.03 12.30 -1.06
C THR A 178 -3.28 10.83 -1.40
N GLY A 179 -3.39 10.48 -2.68
CA GLY A 179 -3.56 9.09 -3.12
C GLY A 179 -2.41 8.19 -2.78
N ALA A 180 -1.17 8.63 -2.98
CA ALA A 180 0.01 7.91 -2.54
C ALA A 180 -0.03 7.63 -1.03
N ARG A 181 -0.32 8.65 -0.21
CA ARG A 181 -0.42 8.50 1.26
C ARG A 181 -1.50 7.50 1.66
N SER A 182 -2.67 7.61 1.05
CA SER A 182 -3.79 6.70 1.29
C SER A 182 -3.49 5.27 0.84
N PHE A 183 -2.79 5.11 -0.29
CA PHE A 183 -2.38 3.81 -0.80
C PHE A 183 -1.37 3.10 0.13
N LEU A 184 -0.40 3.83 0.70
CA LEU A 184 0.52 3.27 1.70
C LEU A 184 -0.21 2.68 2.92
N LYS A 185 -1.37 3.21 3.29
CA LYS A 185 -2.18 2.70 4.42
C LYS A 185 -2.82 1.34 4.17
N VAL A 186 -3.02 0.97 2.89
CA VAL A 186 -3.67 -0.31 2.51
C VAL A 186 -2.66 -1.37 2.07
N LEU A 187 -1.43 -0.99 1.72
CA LEU A 187 -0.38 -1.96 1.38
C LEU A 187 -0.03 -2.87 2.55
N PRO A 188 0.19 -4.18 2.31
CA PRO A 188 0.41 -5.15 3.37
C PRO A 188 1.83 -5.07 3.96
N LEU A 189 1.95 -5.30 5.27
CA LEU A 189 3.21 -5.60 5.93
C LEU A 189 3.26 -7.08 6.28
N ALA A 190 4.40 -7.75 6.08
CA ALA A 190 4.54 -9.19 6.35
C ALA A 190 4.17 -9.56 7.80
N GLY A 191 4.48 -8.69 8.78
CA GLY A 191 4.13 -8.90 10.19
C GLY A 191 2.65 -8.73 10.53
N GLU A 192 1.83 -8.19 9.63
CA GLU A 192 0.37 -8.06 9.81
C GLU A 192 -0.39 -9.27 9.26
N LEU A 193 0.28 -10.14 8.49
CA LEU A 193 -0.37 -11.22 7.75
C LEU A 193 -0.39 -12.52 8.55
N VAL A 194 -1.55 -13.18 8.54
CA VAL A 194 -1.85 -14.29 9.47
C VAL A 194 -1.30 -15.64 8.99
N ALA A 195 -1.04 -15.80 7.69
CA ALA A 195 -0.56 -17.06 7.12
C ALA A 195 0.55 -16.86 6.07
N PRO A 196 1.50 -17.82 5.94
CA PRO A 196 2.63 -17.72 4.99
C PRO A 196 2.24 -17.55 3.52
N ILE A 197 1.07 -18.06 3.11
CA ILE A 197 0.58 -17.88 1.73
C ILE A 197 0.38 -16.39 1.38
N TYR A 198 -0.01 -15.57 2.37
CA TYR A 198 -0.21 -14.14 2.18
C TYR A 198 1.09 -13.34 2.26
N THR A 199 2.07 -13.78 3.05
CA THR A 199 3.36 -13.07 3.19
C THR A 199 4.10 -12.96 1.87
N ARG A 200 3.90 -13.92 0.95
CA ARG A 200 4.38 -13.87 -0.45
C ARG A 200 4.06 -12.56 -1.16
N ILE A 201 2.89 -11.98 -0.88
CA ILE A 201 2.47 -10.71 -1.45
C ILE A 201 3.41 -9.60 -0.97
N ALA A 202 3.63 -9.51 0.35
CA ALA A 202 4.52 -8.52 0.94
C ALA A 202 5.99 -8.71 0.50
N ASP A 203 6.46 -9.96 0.41
CA ASP A 203 7.84 -10.29 0.03
C ASP A 203 8.18 -9.84 -1.39
N SER A 204 7.21 -9.92 -2.31
CA SER A 204 7.39 -9.56 -3.72
C SER A 204 7.07 -8.09 -4.01
N LEU A 205 6.31 -7.42 -3.12
CA LEU A 205 5.81 -6.06 -3.35
C LEU A 205 6.94 -5.05 -3.54
N GLY A 206 7.98 -5.10 -2.71
CA GLY A 206 9.11 -4.17 -2.83
C GLY A 206 9.86 -4.30 -4.16
N LYS A 207 9.92 -5.50 -4.74
CA LYS A 207 10.51 -5.71 -6.08
C LYS A 207 9.64 -5.09 -7.17
N VAL A 208 8.33 -5.32 -7.12
CA VAL A 208 7.37 -4.82 -8.12
C VAL A 208 7.26 -3.29 -8.06
N MET A 209 7.19 -2.72 -6.87
CA MET A 209 6.99 -1.27 -6.68
C MET A 209 8.29 -0.45 -6.80
N ARG A 210 9.46 -1.10 -6.83
CA ARG A 210 10.78 -0.47 -6.72
C ARG A 210 10.99 0.78 -7.59
N ASN A 211 10.43 0.76 -8.80
CA ASN A 211 10.66 1.77 -9.82
C ASN A 211 9.45 2.68 -10.08
N ARG A 212 8.40 2.59 -9.26
CA ARG A 212 7.18 3.41 -9.39
C ARG A 212 7.28 4.63 -8.48
N ASP A 213 6.88 5.79 -9.00
CA ASP A 213 6.88 7.05 -8.25
C ASP A 213 5.68 7.06 -7.28
N LEU A 214 5.86 6.47 -6.10
CA LEU A 214 4.79 6.21 -5.14
C LEU A 214 5.06 6.83 -3.76
N ILE A 215 6.32 7.17 -3.45
CA ILE A 215 6.70 7.57 -2.10
C ILE A 215 6.60 9.09 -1.94
N PRO A 216 5.70 9.61 -1.08
CA PRO A 216 5.57 11.03 -0.84
C PRO A 216 6.81 11.54 -0.11
N CYS A 217 7.48 12.55 -0.67
CA CYS A 217 8.72 13.10 -0.15
C CYS A 217 8.60 14.57 0.23
N THR A 218 9.55 15.04 1.03
CA THR A 218 9.63 16.40 1.58
C THR A 218 9.75 17.50 0.53
N ASP A 219 10.11 17.16 -0.71
CA ASP A 219 10.20 18.09 -1.84
C ASP A 219 8.84 18.31 -2.55
N GLY A 220 7.76 17.75 -1.99
CA GLY A 220 6.41 17.85 -2.53
C GLY A 220 6.17 16.97 -3.75
N LYS A 221 7.08 16.02 -4.04
CA LYS A 221 6.96 15.11 -5.19
C LYS A 221 6.91 13.66 -4.73
N LEU A 222 6.42 12.81 -5.63
CA LEU A 222 6.49 11.37 -5.48
C LEU A 222 7.83 10.87 -6.02
N HIS A 223 8.46 9.98 -5.27
CA HIS A 223 9.73 9.34 -5.65
C HIS A 223 9.60 7.83 -5.64
N LYS A 224 10.57 7.18 -6.27
CA LYS A 224 10.71 5.73 -6.25
C LYS A 224 11.18 5.28 -4.88
N PRO A 225 10.74 4.09 -4.40
CA PRO A 225 11.34 3.48 -3.20
C PRO A 225 12.88 3.42 -3.26
N ALA A 226 13.45 3.22 -4.46
CA ALA A 226 14.90 3.18 -4.65
C ALA A 226 15.63 4.52 -4.42
N THR A 227 14.93 5.66 -4.53
CA THR A 227 15.48 7.02 -4.39
C THR A 227 14.93 7.80 -3.18
N ALA A 228 13.99 7.21 -2.44
CA ALA A 228 13.45 7.78 -1.22
C ALA A 228 14.25 7.33 0.01
N LEU A 229 14.55 8.29 0.89
CA LEU A 229 15.37 8.13 2.08
C LEU A 229 14.54 8.33 3.35
N ILE A 230 14.63 7.40 4.29
CA ILE A 230 13.96 7.50 5.58
C ILE A 230 14.93 8.08 6.59
N ALA A 231 14.61 9.25 7.13
CA ALA A 231 15.36 9.91 8.19
C ALA A 231 14.40 10.47 9.25
N ASP A 232 14.95 10.84 10.41
CA ASP A 232 14.18 11.57 11.41
C ASP A 232 13.88 13.01 10.96
N GLU A 233 12.86 13.61 11.58
CA GLU A 233 12.38 14.95 11.24
C GLU A 233 13.48 16.02 11.33
N LYS A 234 14.36 15.93 12.34
CA LYS A 234 15.45 16.89 12.53
C LYS A 234 16.44 16.84 11.38
N LEU A 235 16.79 15.63 10.93
CA LEU A 235 17.68 15.43 9.81
C LEU A 235 17.03 15.91 8.50
N CYS A 236 15.76 15.57 8.26
CA CYS A 236 15.03 16.08 7.09
C CYS A 236 15.04 17.62 7.04
N ALA A 237 14.87 18.28 8.19
CA ALA A 237 14.86 19.74 8.30
C ALA A 237 16.19 20.41 7.94
N VAL A 238 17.32 19.68 7.96
CA VAL A 238 18.62 20.19 7.48
C VAL A 238 18.56 20.50 5.98
N PHE A 239 17.78 19.73 5.22
CA PHE A 239 17.69 19.85 3.77
C PHE A 239 16.57 20.77 3.29
N GLU A 240 15.70 21.27 4.17
CA GLU A 240 14.62 22.23 3.83
C GLU A 240 13.76 21.78 2.63
N GLY A 241 13.48 20.47 2.53
CA GLY A 241 12.72 19.90 1.42
C GLY A 241 13.48 19.84 0.09
N THR A 242 14.77 20.17 0.04
CA THR A 242 15.58 19.99 -1.17
C THR A 242 16.04 18.54 -1.34
N SER A 243 16.09 18.10 -2.59
CA SER A 243 16.62 16.79 -2.96
C SER A 243 18.16 16.78 -2.87
N ILE A 244 18.73 15.61 -2.64
CA ILE A 244 20.17 15.33 -2.65
C ILE A 244 20.59 14.90 -4.06
N ASP A 245 21.62 15.52 -4.60
CA ASP A 245 22.25 15.06 -5.84
C ASP A 245 22.88 13.67 -5.64
N GLY A 246 22.57 12.73 -6.52
CA GLY A 246 23.03 11.35 -6.39
C GLY A 246 24.54 11.18 -6.44
N SER A 247 25.29 12.09 -7.04
CA SER A 247 26.76 12.05 -7.02
C SER A 247 27.35 12.24 -5.62
N LEU A 248 26.58 12.83 -4.70
CA LEU A 248 26.91 12.89 -3.27
C LEU A 248 26.57 11.58 -2.53
N MET A 249 25.77 10.73 -3.16
CA MET A 249 25.42 9.39 -2.71
C MET A 249 26.19 8.34 -3.54
N ASP A 250 26.07 7.06 -3.19
CA ASP A 250 26.68 5.97 -3.99
C ASP A 250 25.93 5.72 -5.32
N GLY A 251 25.11 6.67 -5.79
CA GLY A 251 24.17 6.52 -6.90
C GLY A 251 24.51 7.44 -8.07
N ILE A 252 24.84 6.89 -9.23
CA ILE A 252 25.15 7.71 -10.41
C ILE A 252 23.85 8.17 -11.08
N SER A 253 23.70 9.48 -11.30
CA SER A 253 22.68 10.13 -12.16
C SER A 253 21.21 10.12 -11.67
N GLN A 254 20.96 10.11 -10.36
CA GLN A 254 19.61 10.24 -9.79
C GLN A 254 19.58 11.28 -8.67
N THR A 255 18.41 11.82 -8.34
CA THR A 255 18.21 12.65 -7.15
C THR A 255 17.53 11.84 -6.07
N PHE A 256 17.93 12.04 -4.81
CA PHE A 256 17.32 11.40 -3.65
C PHE A 256 16.51 12.42 -2.87
N ALA A 257 15.37 12.02 -2.30
CA ALA A 257 14.57 12.87 -1.44
C ALA A 257 14.20 12.14 -0.16
N PHE A 258 13.91 12.90 0.90
CA PHE A 258 13.47 12.32 2.16
C PHE A 258 11.99 12.00 2.11
N VAL A 259 11.62 10.81 2.58
CA VAL A 259 10.22 10.43 2.83
C VAL A 259 9.60 11.46 3.76
N ASP A 260 8.36 11.86 3.49
CA ASP A 260 7.65 12.82 4.32
C ASP A 260 7.54 12.32 5.78
N PRO A 261 8.13 13.03 6.77
CA PRO A 261 8.12 12.61 8.16
C PRO A 261 6.74 12.72 8.84
N SER A 262 5.75 13.34 8.19
CA SER A 262 4.36 13.40 8.68
C SER A 262 3.57 12.10 8.44
N LEU A 263 4.12 11.14 7.71
CA LEU A 263 3.54 9.80 7.60
C LEU A 263 3.50 9.13 8.97
N ASP A 264 2.42 8.37 9.24
CA ASP A 264 2.36 7.54 10.43
C ASP A 264 3.41 6.41 10.40
N GLU A 265 3.77 5.88 11.58
CA GLU A 265 4.85 4.88 11.71
C GLU A 265 4.60 3.64 10.85
N ARG A 266 3.34 3.23 10.66
CA ARG A 266 3.02 2.06 9.83
C ARG A 266 3.29 2.36 8.35
N CYS A 267 2.91 3.54 7.87
CA CYS A 267 3.26 3.96 6.51
C CYS A 267 4.79 4.04 6.33
N MET A 268 5.53 4.46 7.37
CA MET A 268 6.99 4.43 7.37
C MET A 268 7.53 3.00 7.27
N ASP A 269 6.94 2.04 7.97
CA ASP A 269 7.28 0.61 7.84
C ASP A 269 7.00 0.06 6.44
N VAL A 270 5.90 0.51 5.80
CA VAL A 270 5.62 0.16 4.39
C VAL A 270 6.70 0.74 3.49
N CYS A 271 7.09 2.00 3.66
CA CYS A 271 8.20 2.58 2.90
C CYS A 271 9.49 1.75 3.05
N ARG A 272 9.81 1.28 4.27
CA ARG A 272 10.96 0.38 4.52
C ARG A 272 10.81 -0.95 3.77
N SER A 273 9.63 -1.59 3.82
CA SER A 273 9.39 -2.87 3.14
C SER A 273 9.43 -2.76 1.62
N LEU A 274 9.04 -1.60 1.06
CA LEU A 274 9.16 -1.29 -0.37
C LEU A 274 10.60 -1.04 -0.82
N GLY A 275 11.53 -0.83 0.11
CA GLY A 275 12.96 -0.68 -0.17
C GLY A 275 13.53 0.73 0.01
N CYS A 276 12.78 1.65 0.64
CA CYS A 276 13.32 2.96 1.02
C CYS A 276 14.46 2.78 2.02
N LYS A 277 15.58 3.47 1.79
CA LYS A 277 16.79 3.27 2.60
C LYS A 277 16.79 4.17 3.83
N PRO A 278 17.24 3.69 4.99
CA PRO A 278 17.50 4.57 6.11
C PRO A 278 18.64 5.53 5.77
N PHE A 279 18.54 6.77 6.24
CA PHE A 279 19.57 7.79 6.15
C PHE A 279 19.79 8.37 7.54
N GLY A 280 20.95 8.09 8.12
CA GLY A 280 21.29 8.54 9.47
C GLY A 280 22.44 9.53 9.50
N GLY A 281 22.83 9.91 10.72
CA GLY A 281 23.95 10.83 10.95
C GLY A 281 25.29 10.38 10.34
N ILE A 282 25.56 9.08 10.27
CA ILE A 282 26.78 8.56 9.62
C ILE A 282 26.75 8.83 8.11
N ASP A 283 25.57 8.75 7.49
CA ASP A 283 25.36 9.00 6.07
C ASP A 283 25.43 10.50 5.78
N LEU A 284 24.88 11.34 6.67
CA LEU A 284 25.08 12.79 6.63
C LEU A 284 26.57 13.16 6.64
N VAL A 285 27.38 12.53 7.48
CA VAL A 285 28.85 12.77 7.53
C VAL A 285 29.52 12.37 6.21
N LYS A 286 29.17 11.20 5.64
CA LYS A 286 29.68 10.76 4.33
C LYS A 286 29.28 11.74 3.22
N LEU A 287 28.05 12.21 3.25
CA LEU A 287 27.53 13.18 2.30
C LEU A 287 28.31 14.49 2.40
N LEU A 288 28.56 15.00 3.61
CA LEU A 288 29.36 16.21 3.83
C LEU A 288 30.78 16.10 3.28
N GLU A 289 31.46 14.97 3.50
CA GLU A 289 32.82 14.72 2.97
C GLU A 289 32.89 14.81 1.44
N ARG A 290 31.79 14.44 0.75
CA ARG A 290 31.65 14.53 -0.70
C ARG A 290 31.24 15.93 -1.13
N ALA A 291 30.26 16.52 -0.43
CA ALA A 291 29.67 17.80 -0.76
C ALA A 291 30.68 18.97 -0.67
N VAL A 292 31.60 18.94 0.30
CA VAL A 292 32.68 19.96 0.42
C VAL A 292 33.63 19.94 -0.79
N LYS A 293 33.69 18.84 -1.53
CA LYS A 293 34.51 18.69 -2.74
C LYS A 293 33.70 18.82 -4.03
N ALA A 294 32.39 18.96 -3.93
CA ALA A 294 31.48 19.02 -5.06
C ALA A 294 31.42 20.44 -5.64
N THR A 295 30.92 20.55 -6.87
CA THR A 295 30.62 21.84 -7.47
C THR A 295 29.38 22.47 -6.80
N PRO A 296 29.27 23.81 -6.74
CA PRO A 296 28.18 24.48 -6.02
C PRO A 296 26.77 24.10 -6.49
N ASP A 297 26.60 23.74 -7.77
CA ASP A 297 25.32 23.28 -8.34
C ASP A 297 24.84 21.93 -7.78
N LYS A 298 25.73 21.15 -7.19
CA LYS A 298 25.43 19.82 -6.61
C LYS A 298 25.43 19.81 -5.10
N ALA A 299 25.99 20.84 -4.47
CA ALA A 299 26.09 20.92 -3.03
C ALA A 299 24.71 21.21 -2.39
N PRO A 300 24.42 20.65 -1.21
CA PRO A 300 23.19 20.94 -0.50
C PRO A 300 23.04 22.42 -0.13
N LEU A 301 21.80 22.87 0.02
CA LEU A 301 21.46 24.27 0.30
C LEU A 301 22.18 24.86 1.52
N PHE A 302 22.39 24.06 2.56
CA PHE A 302 23.09 24.51 3.77
C PHE A 302 24.60 24.78 3.58
N LEU A 303 25.19 24.35 2.46
CA LEU A 303 26.56 24.71 2.07
C LEU A 303 26.59 25.85 1.04
N THR A 304 25.64 25.89 0.11
CA THR A 304 25.61 26.88 -0.97
C THR A 304 25.05 28.23 -0.50
N GLU A 305 24.11 28.20 0.44
CA GLU A 305 23.49 29.37 1.06
C GLU A 305 23.57 29.27 2.59
N PRO A 306 24.79 29.42 3.16
CA PRO A 306 25.00 29.31 4.60
C PRO A 306 24.22 30.38 5.37
N ASN A 307 23.54 29.98 6.45
CA ASN A 307 23.01 30.90 7.46
C ASN A 307 23.04 30.25 8.86
N ALA A 308 22.91 31.08 9.90
CA ALA A 308 23.01 30.63 11.29
C ALA A 308 22.00 29.52 11.62
N ALA A 309 20.76 29.61 11.13
CA ALA A 309 19.73 28.61 11.40
C ALA A 309 20.00 27.26 10.72
N ARG A 310 20.50 27.27 9.48
CA ARG A 310 20.94 26.08 8.73
C ARG A 310 22.09 25.39 9.44
N PHE A 311 23.10 26.16 9.87
CA PHE A 311 24.22 25.62 10.60
C PHE A 311 23.83 25.08 11.97
N ASP A 312 22.92 25.73 12.68
CA ASP A 312 22.43 25.24 13.97
C ASP A 312 21.73 23.87 13.81
N ARG A 313 20.85 23.72 12.80
CA ARG A 313 20.23 22.43 12.47
C ARG A 313 21.27 21.36 12.12
N LEU A 314 22.24 21.70 11.26
CA LEU A 314 23.31 20.79 10.87
C LEU A 314 24.16 20.37 12.09
N ALA A 315 24.58 21.34 12.91
CA ALA A 315 25.38 21.13 14.10
C ALA A 315 24.65 20.24 15.12
N HIS A 316 23.34 20.45 15.32
CA HIS A 316 22.53 19.61 16.19
C HIS A 316 22.56 18.14 15.75
N CYS A 317 22.34 17.86 14.45
CA CYS A 317 22.37 16.51 13.91
C CYS A 317 23.78 15.88 14.03
N LEU A 318 24.83 16.64 13.78
CA LEU A 318 26.21 16.17 13.92
C LEU A 318 26.59 15.89 15.38
N LEU A 319 26.17 16.72 16.32
CA LEU A 319 26.41 16.51 17.75
C LEU A 319 25.68 15.27 18.27
N GLU A 320 24.43 15.03 17.86
CA GLU A 320 23.72 13.79 18.18
C GLU A 320 24.42 12.56 17.59
N THR A 321 24.97 12.68 16.38
CA THR A 321 25.77 11.62 15.75
C THR A 321 27.06 11.36 16.52
N LEU A 322 27.77 12.41 16.95
CA LEU A 322 29.00 12.32 17.74
C LEU A 322 28.77 11.67 19.10
N LYS A 323 27.65 11.95 19.76
CA LYS A 323 27.27 11.29 21.02
C LYS A 323 27.12 9.78 20.86
N LYS A 324 26.65 9.33 19.69
CA LYS A 324 26.48 7.90 19.36
C LYS A 324 27.77 7.26 18.83
N ASN A 325 28.66 8.04 18.20
CA ASN A 325 29.90 7.54 17.60
C ASN A 325 30.99 8.63 17.56
N ASP A 326 31.91 8.58 18.52
CA ASP A 326 33.00 9.54 18.70
C ASP A 326 34.02 9.55 17.54
N LYS A 327 34.19 8.42 16.85
CA LYS A 327 35.10 8.28 15.70
C LYS A 327 34.73 9.21 14.54
N VAL A 328 33.47 9.66 14.48
CA VAL A 328 32.99 10.64 13.50
C VAL A 328 33.74 11.97 13.62
N LEU A 329 34.22 12.34 14.82
CA LEU A 329 34.96 13.59 15.01
C LEU A 329 36.22 13.68 14.14
N LYS A 330 36.92 12.55 13.94
CA LYS A 330 38.13 12.49 13.10
C LYS A 330 37.81 12.79 11.62
N ARG A 331 36.58 12.48 11.19
CA ARG A 331 36.08 12.71 9.82
C ARG A 331 35.61 14.15 9.62
N LEU A 332 35.04 14.77 10.65
CA LEU A 332 34.54 16.15 10.60
C LEU A 332 35.65 17.20 10.73
N ARG A 333 36.66 16.98 11.59
CA ARG A 333 37.78 17.92 11.80
C ARG A 333 38.45 18.49 10.54
N PRO A 334 38.72 17.70 9.47
CA PRO A 334 39.36 18.23 8.27
C PRO A 334 38.40 18.96 7.33
N LEU A 335 37.09 18.94 7.57
CA LEU A 335 36.12 19.58 6.69
C LEU A 335 35.99 21.07 7.06
N ALA A 336 36.30 21.96 6.11
CA ALA A 336 36.06 23.39 6.24
C ALA A 336 34.57 23.70 6.01
N ILE A 337 33.72 23.33 6.99
CA ILE A 337 32.25 23.48 6.90
C ILE A 337 31.80 24.85 7.44
N VAL A 338 32.65 25.54 8.20
CA VAL A 338 32.34 26.88 8.73
C VAL A 338 32.84 27.92 7.73
N PRO A 339 31.99 28.85 7.25
CA PRO A 339 32.45 29.99 6.44
C PRO A 339 33.41 30.83 7.30
N ASP A 340 34.51 31.27 6.72
CA ASP A 340 35.26 32.38 7.32
C ASP A 340 34.27 33.57 7.45
N GLY A 341 34.19 34.12 8.66
CA GLY A 341 33.09 34.94 9.17
C GLY A 341 32.63 36.12 8.33
#